data_AF-A0A5M4AUY9-F1
#
_entry.id   AF-A0A5M4AUY9-F1
#
_cell.length_a   1.000
_cell.length_b   1.000
_cell.length_c   1.000
_cell.angle_alpha   90.00
_cell.angle_beta   90.00
_cell.angle_gamma   90.00
#
_symmetry.space_group_name_H-M   'P 1'
#
loop_
_entity.id
_entity.type
_entity.pdbx_description
1 polymer ?
#
loop_
_entity_poly.entity_id
_entity_poly.type
_entity_poly.pdbx_seq_one_letter_code
_entity_poly.pdbx_strand_id
1 'polypeptide(L)'
;MSENRFSQLFAEADAAFDGTYKNELDKLTGLSKEEIDSITPDTEDLRVYSVLVKVVEKASRENSSQAQLLDDIRSLGDVAVKIAKKVPQLAKLL
;
A
#
# COMPACT_ATOMS: atom_id res chain seq x y z
N MET A 1 -8.50 20.50 12.28
CA MET A 1 -8.87 19.08 12.36
C MET A 1 -9.27 18.64 10.96
N SER A 2 -8.28 18.27 10.14
CA SER A 2 -8.52 17.92 8.75
C SER A 2 -8.89 16.44 8.69
N GLU A 3 -10.19 16.15 8.58
CA GLU A 3 -10.67 14.80 8.26
C GLU A 3 -10.00 14.35 6.96
N ASN A 4 -9.07 13.41 7.08
CA ASN A 4 -8.45 12.76 5.95
C ASN A 4 -9.55 12.03 5.19
N ARG A 5 -9.97 12.56 4.03
CA ARG A 5 -10.95 11.90 3.12
C ARG A 5 -10.56 10.49 2.72
N PHE A 6 -9.30 10.14 2.97
CA PHE A 6 -8.73 8.82 2.83
C PHE A 6 -9.31 7.81 3.83
N SER A 7 -9.61 8.23 5.07
CA SER A 7 -10.21 7.37 6.09
C SER A 7 -11.53 6.76 5.63
N GLN A 8 -12.31 7.48 4.82
CA GLN A 8 -13.60 6.99 4.30
C GLN A 8 -13.44 5.97 3.17
N LEU A 9 -12.43 6.12 2.31
CA LEU A 9 -12.14 5.13 1.26
C LEU A 9 -11.52 3.85 1.84
N PHE A 10 -10.80 3.95 2.96
CA PHE A 10 -10.17 2.81 3.62
C PHE A 10 -11.11 2.07 4.59
N ALA A 11 -12.04 2.78 5.25
CA ALA A 11 -13.03 2.17 6.15
C ALA A 11 -13.95 1.16 5.44
N GLU A 12 -14.22 1.37 4.15
CA GLU A 12 -15.01 0.44 3.34
C GLU A 12 -14.19 -0.80 2.91
N ALA A 13 -12.87 -0.66 2.78
CA ALA A 13 -11.96 -1.75 2.44
C ALA A 13 -11.75 -2.72 3.61
N ASP A 14 -11.72 -2.23 4.86
CA ASP A 14 -11.53 -3.05 6.06
C ASP A 14 -12.68 -4.04 6.30
N ALA A 15 -13.91 -3.69 5.94
CA ALA A 15 -15.09 -4.51 6.20
C ALA A 15 -15.19 -5.77 5.32
N ALA A 16 -14.44 -5.84 4.23
CA ALA A 16 -14.57 -6.89 3.22
C ALA A 16 -13.38 -7.90 3.20
N PHE A 17 -12.41 -7.78 4.11
CA PHE A 17 -11.08 -8.37 3.89
C PHE A 17 -10.66 -9.46 4.90
N ASP A 18 -10.60 -10.71 4.41
CA ASP A 18 -10.07 -11.91 5.09
C ASP A 18 -8.97 -12.61 4.26
N GLY A 19 -8.22 -11.82 3.46
CA GLY A 19 -7.24 -12.33 2.50
C GLY A 19 -5.81 -12.50 3.04
N THR A 20 -4.99 -13.25 2.30
CA THR A 20 -3.61 -13.65 2.64
C THR A 20 -2.65 -12.49 2.95
N TYR A 21 -2.89 -11.28 2.43
CA TYR A 21 -2.03 -10.10 2.69
C TYR A 21 -2.69 -9.05 3.58
N LYS A 22 -3.64 -9.43 4.42
CA LYS A 22 -4.34 -8.49 5.32
C LYS A 22 -3.38 -7.72 6.23
N ASN A 23 -2.37 -8.39 6.79
CA ASN A 23 -1.40 -7.74 7.67
C ASN A 23 -0.53 -6.72 6.93
N GLU A 24 -0.11 -7.05 5.70
CA GLU A 24 0.63 -6.15 4.83
C GLU A 24 -0.20 -4.91 4.47
N LEU A 25 -1.48 -5.13 4.13
CA LEU A 25 -2.43 -4.06 3.81
C LEU A 25 -2.69 -3.14 4.99
N ASP A 26 -2.97 -3.69 6.18
CA ASP A 26 -3.24 -2.93 7.40
C ASP A 26 -2.05 -2.03 7.77
N LYS A 27 -0.83 -2.54 7.58
CA LYS A 27 0.39 -1.73 7.77
C LYS A 27 0.57 -0.68 6.69
N LEU A 28 0.17 -0.97 5.45
CA LEU A 28 0.23 -0.02 4.35
C LEU A 28 -0.77 1.10 4.55
N THR A 29 -2.03 0.77 4.86
CA THR A 29 -3.11 1.72 5.13
C THR A 29 -2.89 2.50 6.42
N GLY A 30 -2.13 1.92 7.37
CA GLY A 30 -1.67 2.57 8.59
C GLY A 30 -0.52 3.56 8.40
N LEU A 31 0.07 3.69 7.20
CA LEU A 31 1.08 4.72 6.94
C LEU A 31 0.43 6.10 6.91
N SER A 32 0.88 6.97 7.81
CA SER A 32 0.47 8.38 7.81
C SER A 32 0.99 9.09 6.56
N LYS A 33 0.27 10.13 6.14
CA LYS A 33 0.73 11.01 5.06
C LYS A 33 2.15 11.54 5.30
N GLU A 34 2.49 11.87 6.55
CA GLU A 34 3.82 12.34 6.94
C GLU A 34 4.93 11.29 6.70
N GLU A 35 4.61 10.01 6.88
CA GLU A 35 5.54 8.91 6.59
C GLU A 35 5.76 8.77 5.08
N ILE A 36 4.71 9.00 4.27
CA ILE A 36 4.77 8.96 2.81
C ILE A 36 5.54 10.18 2.27
N ASP A 37 5.17 11.40 2.73
CA ASP A 37 5.81 12.66 2.38
C ASP A 37 7.30 12.70 2.83
N SER A 38 7.68 11.90 3.83
CA SER A 38 9.10 11.75 4.24
C SER A 38 9.90 10.85 3.30
N ILE A 39 9.27 9.97 2.53
CA ILE A 39 9.95 9.06 1.59
C ILE A 39 10.19 9.76 0.26
N THR A 40 9.23 10.59 -0.10
CA THR A 40 9.19 11.35 -1.33
C THR A 40 8.53 12.68 -0.98
N PRO A 41 9.15 13.83 -1.28
CA PRO A 41 8.59 15.14 -0.95
C PRO A 41 7.68 15.71 -2.04
N ASP A 42 7.08 14.86 -2.89
CA ASP A 42 6.41 15.25 -4.14
C ASP A 42 4.91 14.92 -4.18
N THR A 43 4.21 15.46 -5.16
CA THR A 43 2.76 15.26 -5.33
C THR A 43 2.39 13.95 -6.01
N GLU A 44 3.37 13.19 -6.53
CA GLU A 44 3.15 11.86 -7.13
C GLU A 44 2.94 10.76 -6.10
N ASP A 45 3.37 11.01 -4.87
CA ASP A 45 3.57 10.00 -3.83
C ASP A 45 2.25 9.46 -3.32
N LEU A 46 1.26 10.34 -3.21
CA LEU A 46 -0.11 10.00 -2.85
C LEU A 46 -0.81 9.18 -3.94
N ARG A 47 -0.51 9.44 -5.22
CA ARG A 47 -1.07 8.65 -6.32
C ARG A 47 -0.46 7.27 -6.32
N VAL A 48 0.87 7.19 -6.24
CA VAL A 48 1.61 5.92 -6.21
C VAL A 48 1.20 5.09 -4.99
N TYR A 49 1.09 5.70 -3.81
CA TYR A 49 0.59 5.06 -2.61
C TYR A 49 -0.82 4.48 -2.80
N SER A 50 -1.75 5.28 -3.33
CA SER A 50 -3.13 4.81 -3.56
C SER A 50 -3.18 3.63 -4.53
N VAL A 51 -2.35 3.65 -5.58
CA VAL A 51 -2.26 2.53 -6.52
C VAL A 51 -1.60 1.31 -5.87
N LEU A 52 -0.55 1.51 -5.07
CA LEU A 52 0.13 0.44 -4.32
C LEU A 52 -0.84 -0.30 -3.38
N VAL A 53 -1.66 0.43 -2.63
CA VAL A 53 -2.70 -0.16 -1.77
C VAL A 53 -3.65 -1.02 -2.60
N LYS A 54 -4.14 -0.52 -3.73
CA LYS A 54 -5.03 -1.27 -4.63
C LYS A 54 -4.39 -2.51 -5.23
N VAL A 55 -3.10 -2.47 -5.54
CA VAL A 55 -2.36 -3.62 -6.05
C VAL A 55 -2.26 -4.70 -4.98
N VAL A 56 -1.92 -4.33 -3.74
CA VAL A 56 -1.83 -5.28 -2.62
C VAL A 56 -3.22 -5.84 -2.29
N GLU A 57 -4.25 -5.01 -2.35
CA GLU A 57 -5.66 -5.41 -2.21
C GLU A 57 -6.06 -6.42 -3.29
N LYS A 58 -5.81 -6.09 -4.55
CA LYS A 58 -6.10 -6.99 -5.66
C LYS A 58 -5.34 -8.31 -5.52
N ALA A 59 -4.04 -8.25 -5.20
CA ALA A 59 -3.21 -9.43 -4.99
C ALA A 59 -3.75 -10.31 -3.85
N SER A 60 -4.24 -9.71 -2.76
CA SER A 60 -4.83 -10.46 -1.66
C SER A 60 -6.18 -11.07 -2.01
N ARG A 61 -7.01 -10.35 -2.77
CA ARG A 61 -8.32 -10.84 -3.22
C ARG A 61 -8.19 -11.97 -4.24
N GLU A 62 -7.21 -11.85 -5.14
CA GLU A 62 -6.94 -12.84 -6.20
C GLU A 62 -6.03 -13.98 -5.72
N ASN A 63 -5.62 -13.99 -4.45
CA ASN A 63 -4.63 -14.92 -3.90
C ASN A 63 -3.35 -14.99 -4.76
N SER A 64 -2.91 -13.83 -5.25
CA SER A 64 -1.71 -13.70 -6.07
C SER A 64 -0.47 -14.06 -5.28
N SER A 65 0.52 -14.65 -5.96
CA SER A 65 1.79 -14.99 -5.34
C SER A 65 2.57 -13.73 -4.93
N GLN A 66 3.44 -13.88 -3.92
CA GLN A 66 4.32 -12.79 -3.47
C GLN A 66 5.20 -12.25 -4.60
N ALA A 67 5.63 -13.13 -5.52
CA ALA A 67 6.41 -12.75 -6.69
C ALA A 67 5.61 -11.85 -7.64
N GLN A 68 4.32 -12.16 -7.87
CA GLN A 68 3.44 -11.36 -8.70
C GLN A 68 3.23 -9.97 -8.10
N LEU A 69 2.91 -9.92 -6.80
CA LEU A 69 2.77 -8.67 -6.06
C LEU A 69 4.03 -7.81 -6.16
N LEU A 70 5.19 -8.44 -6.05
CA LEU A 70 6.47 -7.77 -6.11
C LEU A 70 6.78 -7.20 -7.50
N ASP A 71 6.44 -7.94 -8.56
CA ASP A 71 6.56 -7.48 -9.94
C ASP A 71 5.64 -6.28 -10.19
N ASP A 72 4.40 -6.32 -9.70
CA ASP A 72 3.45 -5.21 -9.77
C ASP A 72 3.99 -3.97 -9.04
N ILE A 73 4.53 -4.14 -7.82
CA ILE A 73 5.14 -3.04 -7.04
C ILE A 73 6.33 -2.43 -7.78
N ARG A 74 7.20 -3.27 -8.37
CA ARG A 74 8.33 -2.78 -9.18
C ARG A 74 7.86 -2.08 -10.45
N SER A 75 6.79 -2.55 -11.07
CA SER A 75 6.18 -1.94 -12.25
C SER A 75 5.54 -0.59 -11.96
N LEU A 76 5.13 -0.32 -10.71
CA LEU A 76 4.66 1.01 -10.28
C LEU A 76 5.81 2.03 -10.16
N GLY A 77 7.05 1.57 -10.12
CA GLY A 77 8.26 2.40 -10.09
C GLY A 77 8.91 2.49 -8.71
N ASP A 78 10.06 3.17 -8.66
CA ASP A 78 10.91 3.25 -7.47
C ASP A 78 10.20 3.85 -6.25
N VAL A 79 9.25 4.78 -6.46
CA VAL A 79 8.45 5.38 -5.39
C VAL A 79 7.61 4.33 -4.68
N ALA A 80 6.95 3.44 -5.42
CA ALA A 80 6.14 2.36 -4.85
C ALA A 80 7.02 1.39 -4.06
N VAL A 81 8.20 1.04 -4.59
CA VAL A 81 9.17 0.18 -3.90
C VAL A 81 9.63 0.81 -2.59
N LYS A 82 9.91 2.13 -2.57
CA LYS A 82 10.33 2.84 -1.36
C LYS A 82 9.22 2.88 -0.30
N ILE A 83 7.98 3.12 -0.72
CA ILE A 83 6.81 3.10 0.18
C ILE A 83 6.60 1.68 0.72
N ALA A 84 6.63 0.66 -0.13
CA ALA A 84 6.49 -0.73 0.28
C ALA A 84 7.60 -1.16 1.26
N LYS A 85 8.83 -0.65 1.13
CA LYS A 85 9.92 -0.90 2.08
C LYS A 85 9.68 -0.36 3.49
N LYS A 86 8.75 0.59 3.70
CA LYS A 86 8.33 0.98 5.05
C LYS A 86 7.54 -0.10 5.76
N VAL A 87 6.83 -0.94 4.99
CA VAL A 87 6.11 -2.07 5.53
C VAL A 87 7.10 -3.23 5.69
N PRO A 88 7.45 -3.64 6.93
CA PRO A 88 8.51 -4.64 7.14
C PRO A 88 8.22 -6.00 6.49
N GLN A 89 6.94 -6.31 6.27
CA GLN A 89 6.52 -7.54 5.62
C GLN A 89 6.75 -7.49 4.11
N LEU A 90 6.42 -6.39 3.44
CA LEU A 90 6.74 -6.20 2.02
C LEU A 90 8.25 -6.01 1.81
N ALA A 91 8.92 -5.34 2.73
CA ALA A 91 10.37 -5.19 2.71
C ALA A 91 11.13 -6.52 2.78
N LYS A 92 10.53 -7.56 3.40
CA LYS A 92 11.10 -8.92 3.39
C LYS A 92 10.96 -9.62 2.04
N LEU A 93 10.02 -9.16 1.21
CA LEU A 93 9.79 -9.69 -0.11
C LEU A 93 10.69 -8.99 -1.14
N LEU A 94 10.92 -7.68 -0.98
CA LEU A 94 11.63 -6.77 -1.90
C LEU A 94 13.15 -6.78 -1.82
#